data_AF-A0A9D6PU68-F1
#
_entry.id   AF-A0A9D6PU68-F1
#
_cell.length_a   1.000
_cell.length_b   1.000
_cell.length_c   1.000
_cell.angle_alpha   90.00
_cell.angle_beta   90.00
_cell.angle_gamma   90.00
#
_symmetry.space_group_name_H-M   'P 1'
#
loop_
_entity.id
_entity.type
_entity.pdbx_description
1 polymer ?
#
loop_
_entity_poly.entity_id
_entity_poly.type
_entity_poly.pdbx_seq_one_letter_code
_entity_poly.pdbx_strand_id
1 'polypeptide(L)'
;LEAAKANTQVEFDRAFRTIVKEEGYQGKRVVYISGLHIDISPLPGQVFPLTKFIPWAAFVQKADGTREIIEQQALCKILKEQNGENVDQVDLEESISVMEHVQEVKVI
;
A
#
# COMPACT_ATOMS: atom_id res chain seq x y z
N LEU A 1 -0.96 4.38 22.88
CA LEU A 1 -1.33 3.50 21.75
C LEU A 1 -2.76 3.78 21.26
N GLU A 2 -3.75 3.90 22.14
CA GLU A 2 -5.16 4.13 21.74
C GLU A 2 -5.38 5.35 20.84
N ALA A 3 -4.73 6.48 21.11
CA ALA A 3 -4.80 7.65 20.23
C ALA A 3 -4.26 7.39 18.81
N ALA A 4 -3.18 6.61 18.69
CA ALA A 4 -2.61 6.25 17.39
C ALA A 4 -3.57 5.35 16.59
N LYS A 5 -4.17 4.36 17.26
CA LYS A 5 -5.20 3.49 16.66
C LYS A 5 -6.41 4.28 16.18
N ALA A 6 -6.93 5.17 17.04
CA ALA A 6 -8.08 6.01 16.71
C ALA A 6 -7.78 6.92 15.50
N ASN A 7 -6.60 7.56 15.47
CA ASN A 7 -6.19 8.39 14.34
C ASN A 7 -6.05 7.56 13.06
N THR A 8 -5.45 6.38 13.11
CA THR A 8 -5.32 5.51 11.92
C THR A 8 -6.68 5.07 11.37
N GLN A 9 -7.65 4.79 12.24
CA GLN A 9 -9.01 4.48 11.80
C GLN A 9 -9.67 5.68 11.10
N VAL A 10 -9.59 6.88 11.69
CA VAL A 10 -10.17 8.09 11.11
C VAL A 10 -9.55 8.41 9.76
N GLU A 11 -8.21 8.32 9.65
CA GLU A 11 -7.51 8.58 8.38
C GLU A 11 -7.78 7.49 7.34
N PHE A 12 -7.92 6.22 7.74
CA PHE A 12 -8.37 5.17 6.84
C PHE A 12 -9.76 5.49 6.27
N ASP A 13 -10.72 5.80 7.15
CA ASP A 13 -12.09 6.10 6.77
C ASP A 13 -12.20 7.30 5.83
N ARG A 14 -11.41 8.34 6.11
CA ARG A 14 -11.32 9.53 5.26
C ARG A 14 -10.73 9.19 3.90
N ALA A 15 -9.59 8.50 3.86
CA ALA A 15 -8.86 8.23 2.63
C ALA A 15 -9.67 7.35 1.67
N PHE A 16 -10.27 6.25 2.14
CA PHE A 16 -11.01 5.38 1.23
C PHE A 16 -12.28 6.05 0.70
N ARG A 17 -12.96 6.89 1.50
CA ARG A 17 -14.12 7.67 1.03
C ARG A 17 -13.73 8.65 -0.06
N THR A 18 -12.53 9.22 0.00
CA THR A 18 -11.98 10.06 -1.07
C THR A 18 -11.76 9.23 -2.33
N ILE A 19 -11.09 8.07 -2.22
CA ILE A 19 -10.85 7.15 -3.34
C ILE A 19 -12.18 6.77 -4.03
N VAL A 20 -13.21 6.47 -3.25
CA VAL A 20 -14.53 6.08 -3.75
C VAL A 20 -15.22 7.18 -4.58
N LYS A 21 -15.00 8.44 -4.23
CA LYS A 21 -15.63 9.60 -4.87
C LYS A 21 -14.85 10.11 -6.09
N GLU A 22 -13.57 9.83 -6.13
CA GLU A 22 -12.66 10.33 -7.17
C GLU A 22 -12.87 9.58 -8.49
N GLU A 23 -13.18 10.32 -9.55
CA GLU A 23 -13.49 9.77 -10.87
C GLU A 23 -12.30 8.99 -11.44
N GLY A 24 -11.08 9.44 -11.15
CA GLY A 24 -9.85 8.79 -11.59
C GLY A 24 -9.68 7.34 -11.12
N TYR A 25 -10.43 6.88 -10.12
CA TYR A 25 -10.40 5.50 -9.64
C TYR A 25 -11.60 4.66 -10.10
N GLN A 26 -12.59 5.22 -10.79
CA GLN A 26 -13.75 4.47 -11.25
C GLN A 26 -13.36 3.40 -12.29
N GLY A 27 -13.91 2.19 -12.15
CA GLY A 27 -13.59 1.04 -13.02
C GLY A 27 -12.18 0.46 -12.84
N LYS A 28 -11.33 1.05 -11.99
CA LYS A 28 -9.97 0.56 -11.71
C LYS A 28 -9.97 -0.44 -10.56
N ARG A 29 -9.04 -1.40 -10.64
CA ARG A 29 -8.66 -2.23 -9.50
C ARG A 29 -7.79 -1.40 -8.58
N VAL A 30 -8.22 -1.25 -7.33
CA VAL A 30 -7.52 -0.43 -6.32
C VAL A 30 -7.38 -1.26 -5.05
N VAL A 31 -6.18 -1.28 -4.49
CA VAL A 31 -5.92 -1.79 -3.15
C VAL A 31 -5.26 -0.65 -2.38
N TYR A 32 -5.93 -0.18 -1.33
CA TYR A 32 -5.42 0.83 -0.42
C TYR A 32 -5.24 0.20 0.95
N ILE A 33 -4.02 0.25 1.50
CA ILE A 33 -3.70 -0.30 2.81
C ILE A 33 -3.23 0.84 3.72
N SER A 34 -3.93 1.03 4.84
CA SER A 34 -3.49 1.92 5.91
C SER A 34 -2.82 1.11 7.01
N GLY A 35 -1.83 1.71 7.69
CA GLY A 35 -1.12 1.07 8.77
C GLY A 35 -0.33 2.05 9.63
N LEU A 36 0.29 1.50 10.66
CA LEU A 36 1.07 2.21 11.67
C LEU A 36 2.55 1.89 11.50
N HIS A 37 3.38 2.93 11.38
CA HIS A 37 4.81 2.79 11.54
C HIS A 37 5.14 2.82 13.03
N ILE A 38 5.82 1.79 13.53
CA ILE A 38 6.29 1.71 14.91
C ILE A 38 7.81 1.68 14.90
N ASP A 39 8.40 2.67 15.57
CA ASP A 39 9.84 2.71 15.80
C ASP A 39 10.18 1.92 17.06
N ILE A 40 11.03 0.91 16.89
CA ILE A 40 11.52 0.08 17.98
C ILE A 40 12.91 0.59 18.34
N SER A 41 13.07 0.98 19.61
CA SER A 41 14.35 1.45 20.15
C SER A 41 15.47 0.44 19.86
N PRO A 42 16.66 0.90 19.47
CA PRO A 42 17.77 0.02 19.16
C PRO A 42 18.21 -0.76 20.41
N LEU A 43 18.58 -2.03 20.21
CA LEU A 43 19.25 -2.82 21.22
C LEU A 43 20.75 -2.42 21.31
N PRO A 44 21.46 -2.73 22.41
CA PRO A 44 22.90 -2.50 22.48
C PRO A 44 23.63 -3.12 21.27
N GLY A 45 24.36 -2.30 20.53
CA GLY A 45 25.05 -2.70 19.29
C GLY A 45 24.30 -2.39 17.99
N GLN A 46 23.06 -1.90 18.04
CA GLN A 46 22.34 -1.38 16.87
C GLN A 46 22.47 0.14 16.77
N VAL A 47 22.89 0.63 15.58
CA VAL A 47 23.13 2.06 15.33
C VAL A 47 21.82 2.81 15.03
N PHE A 48 20.84 2.14 14.44
CA PHE A 48 19.57 2.75 14.02
C PHE A 48 18.36 2.02 14.61
N PRO A 49 17.26 2.74 14.91
CA PRO A 49 16.01 2.13 15.32
C PRO A 49 15.42 1.30 14.18
N LEU A 50 14.67 0.25 14.55
CA LEU A 50 13.96 -0.57 13.58
C LEU A 50 12.54 -0.05 13.43
N THR A 51 12.23 0.53 12.28
CA THR A 51 10.85 0.90 11.93
C THR A 51 10.12 -0.32 11.37
N LYS A 52 8.99 -0.70 11.97
CA LYS A 52 8.10 -1.74 11.45
C LYS A 52 6.77 -1.15 11.03
N PHE A 53 6.32 -1.49 9.83
CA PHE A 53 4.96 -1.21 9.39
C PHE A 53 4.02 -2.29 9.90
N ILE A 54 2.95 -1.88 10.58
CA ILE A 54 1.86 -2.75 11.03
C ILE A 54 0.61 -2.41 10.21
N PRO A 55 0.10 -3.31 9.36
CA PRO A 55 -1.13 -3.07 8.63
C PRO A 55 -2.30 -2.92 9.60
N TRP A 56 -3.19 -1.96 9.31
CA TRP A 56 -4.37 -1.64 10.12
C TRP A 56 -5.66 -2.05 9.42
N ALA A 57 -5.90 -1.57 8.21
CA ALA A 57 -7.06 -1.93 7.42
C ALA A 57 -6.77 -1.74 5.93
N ALA A 58 -7.50 -2.47 5.10
CA ALA A 58 -7.42 -2.32 3.65
C ALA A 58 -8.79 -2.04 3.04
N PHE A 59 -8.80 -1.19 2.02
CA PHE A 59 -9.92 -1.00 1.12
C PHE A 59 -9.56 -1.61 -0.22
N VAL A 60 -10.42 -2.49 -0.74
CA VAL A 60 -10.24 -3.13 -2.04
C VAL A 60 -11.41 -2.75 -2.92
N GLN A 61 -11.11 -2.25 -4.12
CA GLN A 61 -12.06 -2.04 -5.21
C GLN A 61 -11.69 -2.94 -6.38
N LYS A 62 -12.67 -3.68 -6.88
CA LYS A 62 -12.54 -4.50 -8.09
C LYS A 62 -13.01 -3.73 -9.31
N ALA A 63 -12.62 -4.19 -10.50
CA ALA A 63 -12.98 -3.54 -11.77
C ALA A 63 -14.50 -3.51 -12.02
N ASP A 64 -15.23 -4.46 -11.46
CA ASP A 64 -16.70 -4.54 -11.52
C ASP A 64 -17.41 -3.56 -10.57
N GLY A 65 -16.65 -2.74 -9.82
CA GLY A 65 -17.18 -1.80 -8.85
C GLY A 65 -17.45 -2.39 -7.46
N THR A 66 -17.25 -3.69 -7.26
CA THR A 66 -17.35 -4.35 -5.95
C THR A 66 -16.30 -3.77 -5.01
N ARG A 67 -16.70 -3.50 -3.77
CA ARG A 67 -15.85 -2.89 -2.74
C ARG A 67 -15.91 -3.68 -1.45
N GLU A 68 -14.76 -3.86 -0.82
CA GLU A 68 -14.66 -4.51 0.47
C GLU A 68 -13.65 -3.78 1.38
N ILE A 69 -13.95 -3.78 2.68
CA ILE A 69 -13.03 -3.34 3.73
C ILE A 69 -12.55 -4.60 4.45
N ILE A 70 -11.24 -4.71 4.60
CA ILE A 70 -10.58 -5.81 5.29
C ILE A 70 -9.97 -5.27 6.58
N GLU A 71 -10.55 -5.67 7.70
CA GLU A 71 -10.11 -5.29 9.04
C GLU A 71 -8.77 -5.94 9.41
N GLN A 72 -8.09 -5.36 10.41
CA GLN A 72 -6.70 -5.67 10.76
C GLN A 72 -6.38 -7.16 10.86
N GLN A 73 -7.21 -7.92 11.56
CA GLN A 73 -6.94 -9.34 11.81
C GLN A 73 -7.01 -10.16 10.52
N ALA A 74 -8.01 -9.90 9.69
CA ALA A 74 -8.17 -10.56 8.40
C ALA A 74 -7.04 -10.15 7.45
N LEU A 75 -6.70 -8.86 7.41
CA LEU A 75 -5.62 -8.33 6.59
C LEU A 75 -4.27 -8.95 6.96
N CYS A 76 -3.94 -9.02 8.25
CA CYS A 76 -2.73 -9.67 8.74
C CYS A 76 -2.65 -11.14 8.32
N LYS A 77 -3.78 -11.85 8.34
CA LYS A 77 -3.84 -13.25 7.92
C LYS A 77 -3.59 -13.37 6.41
N ILE A 78 -4.30 -12.59 5.60
CA ILE A 78 -4.17 -12.60 4.14
C ILE A 78 -2.72 -12.30 3.73
N LEU A 79 -2.11 -11.26 4.30
CA LEU A 79 -0.73 -10.87 4.00
C LEU A 79 0.30 -11.95 4.38
N LYS A 80 0.09 -12.64 5.51
CA LYS A 80 0.98 -13.74 5.93
C LYS A 80 0.88 -14.98 5.04
N GLU A 81 -0.25 -15.16 4.36
CA GLU A 81 -0.46 -16.26 3.41
C GLU A 81 0.15 -15.96 2.03
N GLN A 82 0.54 -14.72 1.74
CA GLN A 82 1.20 -14.37 0.49
C GLN A 82 2.68 -14.73 0.51
N ASN A 83 3.23 -14.97 -0.69
CA ASN A 83 4.68 -15.08 -0.85
C ASN A 83 5.33 -13.71 -0.60
N GLY A 84 6.47 -13.71 0.10
CA GLY A 84 7.28 -12.51 0.29
C GLY A 84 8.00 -12.06 -0.99
N GLU A 85 8.13 -12.95 -1.97
CA GLU A 85 8.64 -12.63 -3.30
C GLU A 85 7.49 -12.41 -4.28
N ASN A 86 7.48 -11.25 -4.94
CA ASN A 86 6.56 -10.94 -6.01
C ASN A 86 7.26 -11.14 -7.36
N VAL A 87 6.98 -12.25 -8.04
CA VAL A 87 7.57 -12.56 -9.37
C VAL A 87 7.18 -11.55 -10.45
N ASP A 88 6.07 -10.85 -10.26
CA ASP A 88 5.58 -9.80 -11.14
C ASP A 88 6.04 -8.39 -10.68
N GLN A 89 6.99 -8.31 -9.73
CA GLN A 89 7.56 -7.03 -9.31
C GLN A 89 8.26 -6.37 -10.48
N VAL A 90 7.88 -5.12 -10.74
CA VAL A 90 8.54 -4.27 -11.74
C VAL A 90 9.50 -3.34 -11.02
N ASP A 91 10.78 -3.40 -11.38
CA ASP A 91 11.76 -2.39 -10.97
C ASP A 91 11.54 -1.14 -11.83
N LEU A 92 11.07 -0.07 -11.19
CA LEU A 92 10.78 1.20 -11.87
C LEU A 92 12.06 1.94 -12.27
N GLU A 93 13.16 1.80 -11.54
CA GLU A 93 14.43 2.45 -11.89
C GLU A 93 15.01 1.78 -13.14
N GLU A 94 15.00 0.45 -13.16
CA GLU A 94 15.42 -0.32 -14.35
C GLU A 94 14.51 0.01 -15.54
N SER A 95 13.18 0.05 -15.34
CA SER A 95 12.22 0.33 -16.40
C SER A 95 12.39 1.74 -16.99
N ILE A 96 12.61 2.76 -16.14
CA ILE A 96 12.86 4.14 -16.58
C ILE A 96 14.18 4.21 -17.35
N SER A 97 15.23 3.58 -16.83
CA SER A 97 16.53 3.51 -17.51
C SER A 97 16.40 2.91 -18.91
N VAL A 98 15.64 1.82 -19.08
CA VAL A 98 15.35 1.26 -20.41
C VAL A 98 14.64 2.28 -21.29
N MET A 99 13.59 2.95 -20.79
CA MET A 99 12.83 3.95 -21.57
C MET A 99 13.70 5.12 -22.06
N GLU A 100 14.66 5.58 -21.26
CA GLU A 100 15.59 6.65 -21.66
C GLU A 100 16.50 6.25 -22.84
N HIS A 101 16.76 4.95 -23.02
CA HIS A 101 17.64 4.43 -24.06
C HIS A 101 16.88 3.92 -25.30
N VAL A 102 15.54 3.86 -25.26
CA VAL A 102 14.73 3.53 -26.44
C VAL A 102 14.73 4.72 -27.41
N GLN A 103 15.07 4.47 -28.68
CA GLN A 103 14.99 5.49 -29.72
C GLN A 103 13.56 6.04 -29.84
N GLU A 104 13.43 7.36 -29.71
CA GLU A 104 12.17 8.07 -29.88
C GLU A 104 11.58 7.80 -31.28
N VAL A 105 10.39 7.19 -31.32
CA VAL A 105 9.63 7.03 -32.56
C VAL A 105 8.85 8.31 -32.79
N LYS A 106 9.23 9.09 -33.81
CA LYS A 106 8.43 10.24 -34.26
C LYS A 106 7.12 9.75 -34.86
N VAL A 107 6.02 10.04 -34.18
CA VAL A 107 4.68 9.90 -34.76
C VAL A 107 4.42 11.14 -35.61
N ILE A 108 4.22 10.94 -36.91
CA ILE A 108 3.93 11.97 -37.93
C ILE A 108 2.41 12.13 -38.04
#